data_AF-T0FAQ9-F1
#
_entry.id   AF-T0FAQ9-F1
#
_cell.length_a   1.000
_cell.length_b   1.000
_cell.length_c   1.000
_cell.angle_alpha   90.00
_cell.angle_beta   90.00
_cell.angle_gamma   90.00
#
_symmetry.space_group_name_H-M   'P 1'
#
loop_
_entity.id
_entity.type
_entity.pdbx_description
1 polymer ?
#
loop_
_entity_poly.entity_id
_entity_poly.type
_entity_poly.pdbx_seq_one_letter_code
_entity_poly.pdbx_strand_id
1 'polypeptide(L)'
;MSSLNGYVRGKFLMIKPGRKIVQIWRGSDWDRSDLDSICLLSFEDRIDGCVVTLVHDGLPENKYESIKKGWKEYYWKPWRTYLFSYNKARGLRGRRVYL
;
A
#
# COMPACT_ATOMS: atom_id res chain seq x y z
N MET A 1 9.14 -4.21 11.65
CA MET A 1 9.15 -4.91 10.35
C MET A 1 9.96 -4.09 9.37
N SER A 2 10.60 -4.72 8.39
CA SER A 2 11.29 -4.03 7.31
C SER A 2 10.86 -4.59 5.95
N SER A 3 10.84 -3.74 4.92
CA SER A 3 10.53 -4.13 3.54
C SER A 3 11.47 -3.43 2.55
N LEU A 4 11.37 -3.80 1.27
CA LEU A 4 12.24 -3.27 0.19
C LEU A 4 13.74 -3.40 0.55
N ASN A 5 14.17 -4.61 0.91
CA ASN A 5 15.55 -4.91 1.31
C ASN A 5 16.07 -4.03 2.46
N GLY A 6 15.20 -3.65 3.40
CA GLY A 6 15.56 -2.87 4.58
C GLY A 6 15.44 -1.35 4.40
N TYR A 7 15.09 -0.88 3.20
CA TYR A 7 14.83 0.55 2.94
C TYR A 7 13.69 1.07 3.81
N VAL A 8 12.62 0.29 3.93
CA VAL A 8 11.47 0.67 4.74
C VAL A 8 11.57 0.04 6.10
N ARG A 9 11.29 0.83 7.14
CA ARG A 9 11.03 0.35 8.49
C ARG A 9 9.67 0.84 8.95
N GLY A 10 8.98 -0.02 9.69
CA GLY A 10 7.64 0.31 10.19
C GLY A 10 7.13 -0.69 11.24
N LYS A 11 6.02 -0.32 11.86
CA LYS A 11 5.20 -1.18 12.74
C LYS A 11 3.73 -0.97 12.40
N PHE A 12 2.94 -2.03 12.51
CA PHE A 12 1.49 -1.91 12.44
C PHE A 12 1.00 -1.16 13.68
N LEU A 13 0.15 -0.17 13.44
CA LEU A 13 -0.63 0.49 14.48
C LEU A 13 -2.00 -0.17 14.61
N MET A 14 -2.58 -0.64 13.49
CA MET A 14 -3.89 -1.28 13.49
C MET A 14 -4.05 -2.21 12.29
N ILE A 15 -4.68 -3.36 12.52
CA ILE A 15 -5.17 -4.25 11.47
C ILE A 15 -6.63 -4.55 11.78
N LYS A 16 -7.52 -4.22 10.83
CA LYS A 16 -8.92 -4.66 10.84
C LYS A 16 -9.13 -5.54 9.61
N PRO A 17 -9.32 -6.86 9.78
CA PRO A 17 -9.46 -7.79 8.67
C PRO A 17 -10.51 -7.33 7.66
N GLY A 18 -10.15 -7.38 6.37
CA GLY A 18 -11.01 -7.00 5.25
C GLY A 18 -11.39 -5.52 5.18
N ARG A 19 -10.86 -4.64 6.05
CA ARG A 19 -11.28 -3.23 6.09
C ARG A 19 -10.14 -2.23 6.09
N LYS A 20 -9.13 -2.40 6.95
CA LYS A 20 -8.03 -1.42 7.05
C LYS A 20 -6.74 -1.99 7.62
N ILE A 21 -5.63 -1.42 7.16
CA ILE A 21 -4.28 -1.62 7.70
C ILE A 21 -3.67 -0.23 7.91
N VAL A 22 -3.21 0.05 9.13
CA VAL A 22 -2.52 1.29 9.48
C VAL A 22 -1.14 0.93 10.01
N GLN A 23 -0.11 1.57 9.46
CA GLN A 23 1.27 1.38 9.88
C GLN A 23 2.01 2.72 9.93
N ILE A 24 2.99 2.80 10.82
CA ILE A 24 4.03 3.82 10.65
C ILE A 24 5.02 3.37 9.58
N TRP A 25 5.62 4.33 8.91
CA TRP A 25 6.55 4.09 7.83
C TRP A 25 7.69 5.10 7.88
N ARG A 26 8.90 4.62 7.64
CA ARG A 26 10.10 5.44 7.59
C ARG A 26 11.09 4.85 6.60
N GLY A 27 11.63 5.71 5.73
CA GLY A 27 12.77 5.36 4.88
C GLY A 27 14.08 5.33 5.67
N SER A 28 14.97 4.41 5.32
CA SER A 28 16.30 4.30 5.93
C SER A 28 17.19 5.52 5.64
N ASP A 29 16.83 6.30 4.62
CA ASP A 29 17.51 7.50 4.13
C ASP A 29 16.84 8.81 4.60
N TRP A 30 15.94 8.74 5.58
CA TRP A 30 15.29 9.92 6.16
C TRP A 30 16.11 10.48 7.33
N ASP A 31 16.11 11.80 7.48
CA ASP A 31 16.89 12.50 8.49
C ASP A 31 16.38 12.18 9.88
N ARG A 32 17.26 12.05 10.87
CA ARG A 32 16.87 11.63 12.24
C ARG A 32 15.79 12.52 12.87
N SER A 33 15.69 13.78 12.44
CA SER A 33 14.67 14.74 12.87
C SER A 33 13.33 14.58 12.17
N ASP A 34 13.27 13.90 11.03
CA ASP A 34 12.01 13.60 10.34
C ASP A 34 11.13 12.73 11.22
N LEU A 35 9.84 13.02 11.24
CA LEU A 35 8.85 12.19 11.91
C LEU A 35 8.61 10.90 11.13
N ASP A 36 8.12 9.88 11.82
CA ASP A 36 7.58 8.70 11.15
C ASP A 36 6.27 9.07 10.44
N SER A 37 6.14 8.63 9.19
CA SER A 37 4.93 8.83 8.39
C SER A 37 3.86 7.79 8.70
N ILE A 38 2.62 8.04 8.29
CA ILE A 38 1.49 7.12 8.42
C ILE A 38 1.07 6.60 7.05
N CYS A 39 1.10 5.29 6.90
CA CYS A 39 0.57 4.60 5.73
C CYS A 39 -0.72 3.86 6.11
N LEU A 40 -1.83 4.27 5.49
CA LEU A 40 -3.15 3.68 5.65
C LEU A 40 -3.57 3.03 4.33
N LEU A 41 -3.91 1.75 4.39
CA LEU A 41 -4.65 1.05 3.35
C LEU A 41 -6.07 0.79 3.83
N SER A 42 -7.07 1.19 3.05
CA SER A 42 -8.47 0.85 3.29
C SER A 42 -9.04 0.02 2.15
N PHE A 43 -9.97 -0.87 2.51
CA PHE A 43 -10.62 -1.81 1.61
C PHE A 43 -12.13 -1.59 1.69
N GLU A 44 -12.74 -1.30 0.56
CA GLU A 44 -14.19 -1.12 0.43
C GLU A 44 -14.73 -2.16 -0.56
N ASP A 45 -15.68 -2.98 -0.11
CA ASP A 45 -16.35 -3.94 -0.99
C ASP A 45 -17.26 -3.21 -1.99
N ARG A 46 -17.24 -3.70 -3.23
CA ARG A 46 -18.16 -3.27 -4.30
C ARG A 46 -18.86 -4.50 -4.87
N ILE A 47 -20.01 -4.29 -5.50
CA ILE A 47 -20.81 -5.40 -6.07
C ILE A 47 -20.00 -6.26 -7.06
N ASP A 48 -19.07 -5.62 -7.78
CA ASP A 48 -18.22 -6.23 -8.77
C ASP A 48 -16.77 -6.37 -8.29
N GLY A 49 -16.45 -6.17 -7.01
CA GLY A 49 -15.04 -6.07 -6.64
C GLY A 49 -14.71 -5.51 -5.28
N CYS A 50 -13.53 -4.89 -5.22
CA CYS A 50 -13.04 -4.18 -4.04
C CYS A 50 -12.26 -2.94 -4.50
N VAL A 51 -12.46 -1.82 -3.80
CA VAL A 51 -11.63 -0.62 -3.94
C VAL A 51 -10.59 -0.64 -2.84
N VAL A 52 -9.33 -0.49 -3.24
CA VAL A 52 -8.21 -0.29 -2.34
C VAL A 52 -7.83 1.18 -2.41
N THR A 53 -7.77 1.84 -1.25
CA THR A 53 -7.30 3.23 -1.17
C THR A 53 -6.07 3.28 -0.28
N LEU A 54 -5.07 4.04 -0.73
CA LEU A 54 -3.86 4.33 0.03
C LEU A 54 -3.83 5.81 0.40
N VAL A 55 -3.57 6.07 1.67
CA VAL A 55 -3.16 7.39 2.16
C VAL A 55 -1.76 7.22 2.76
N HIS A 56 -0.82 8.06 2.35
CA HIS A 56 0.52 8.10 2.91
C HIS A 56 0.84 9.54 3.31
N ASP A 57 0.72 9.80 4.61
CA ASP A 57 0.77 11.14 5.18
C ASP A 57 2.00 11.33 6.08
N GLY A 58 2.47 12.57 6.21
CA GLY A 58 3.69 12.89 6.97
C GLY A 58 4.99 12.47 6.28
N LEU A 59 4.99 12.39 4.94
CA LEU A 59 6.22 12.20 4.17
C LEU A 59 7.08 13.47 4.20
N PRO A 60 8.42 13.37 4.29
CA PRO A 60 9.28 14.50 4.00
C PRO A 60 9.03 15.00 2.57
N GLU A 61 8.97 16.33 2.40
CA GLU A 61 8.58 16.98 1.13
C GLU A 61 9.41 16.48 -0.05
N ASN A 62 10.73 16.36 0.14
CA ASN A 62 11.66 15.89 -0.89
C ASN A 62 11.53 14.39 -1.23
N LYS A 63 10.71 13.62 -0.49
CA LYS A 63 10.46 12.19 -0.73
C LYS A 63 9.09 11.92 -1.35
N TYR A 64 8.17 12.90 -1.37
CA TYR A 64 6.79 12.68 -1.82
C TYR A 64 6.71 12.08 -3.24
N GLU A 65 7.33 12.72 -4.24
CA GLU A 65 7.25 12.27 -5.63
C GLU A 65 7.91 10.89 -5.87
N SER A 66 9.04 10.62 -5.22
CA SER A 66 9.73 9.34 -5.35
C SER A 66 8.92 8.21 -4.71
N ILE A 67 8.32 8.44 -3.55
CA ILE A 67 7.47 7.47 -2.85
C ILE A 67 6.17 7.23 -3.62
N LYS A 68 5.54 8.28 -4.14
CA LYS A 68 4.34 8.18 -4.99
C LYS A 68 4.61 7.33 -6.23
N LYS A 69 5.73 7.55 -6.91
CA LYS A 69 6.18 6.70 -8.03
C LYS A 69 6.44 5.26 -7.56
N GLY A 70 7.12 5.09 -6.42
CA GLY A 70 7.40 3.79 -5.82
C GLY A 70 6.15 2.96 -5.55
N TRP A 71 5.09 3.56 -5.00
CA TRP A 71 3.81 2.88 -4.81
C TRP A 71 3.23 2.32 -6.11
N LYS A 72 3.28 3.11 -7.18
CA LYS A 72 2.81 2.68 -8.50
C LYS A 72 3.62 1.52 -9.06
N GLU A 73 4.95 1.59 -8.97
CA GLU A 73 5.85 0.60 -9.57
C GLU A 73 5.91 -0.71 -8.77
N TYR A 74 6.04 -0.63 -7.45
CA TYR A 74 6.32 -1.81 -6.61
C TYR A 74 5.05 -2.47 -6.05
N TYR A 75 3.92 -1.77 -6.03
CA TYR A 75 2.67 -2.30 -5.47
C TYR A 75 1.54 -2.29 -6.51
N TRP A 76 1.09 -1.14 -7.00
CA TRP A 76 -0.13 -1.08 -7.83
C TRP A 76 -0.03 -1.88 -9.12
N LYS A 77 1.06 -1.74 -9.88
CA LYS A 77 1.26 -2.53 -11.10
C LYS A 77 1.34 -4.04 -10.81
N PRO A 78 2.21 -4.52 -9.90
CA PRO A 78 2.27 -5.95 -9.55
C PRO A 78 0.96 -6.51 -9.01
N TRP A 79 0.28 -5.78 -8.12
CA TRP A 79 -1.00 -6.20 -7.54
C TRP A 79 -2.08 -6.33 -8.60
N ARG A 80 -2.18 -5.38 -9.53
CA ARG A 80 -3.13 -5.47 -10.64
C ARG A 80 -2.93 -6.76 -11.45
N THR A 81 -1.68 -7.07 -11.80
CA THR A 81 -1.34 -8.30 -12.55
C THR A 81 -1.65 -9.55 -11.74
N TYR A 82 -1.25 -9.59 -10.47
CA TYR A 82 -1.47 -10.73 -9.58
C TYR A 82 -2.96 -10.98 -9.36
N LEU A 83 -3.73 -9.96 -8.99
CA LEU A 83 -5.15 -10.07 -8.66
C LEU A 83 -5.99 -10.42 -9.90
N PHE A 84 -5.65 -9.86 -11.07
CA PHE A 84 -6.28 -10.27 -12.32
C PHE A 84 -6.06 -11.76 -12.60
N SER A 85 -4.81 -12.23 -12.49
CA SER A 85 -4.46 -13.63 -12.73
C SER A 85 -5.13 -14.56 -11.70
N TYR A 86 -5.16 -14.14 -10.44
CA TYR A 86 -5.82 -14.85 -9.34
C TYR A 86 -7.32 -15.02 -9.59
N ASN A 87 -8.02 -13.95 -9.98
CA ASN A 87 -9.46 -13.99 -10.28
C ASN A 87 -9.74 -14.89 -11.48
N LYS A 88 -8.91 -14.83 -12.53
CA LYS A 88 -9.02 -15.70 -13.71
C LYS A 88 -8.88 -17.18 -13.34
N ALA A 89 -7.84 -17.53 -12.57
CA ALA A 89 -7.57 -18.91 -12.17
C ALA A 89 -8.68 -19.53 -11.31
N ARG A 90 -9.44 -18.71 -10.56
CA ARG A 90 -10.56 -19.16 -9.71
C ARG A 90 -11.94 -19.04 -10.36
N GLY A 91 -12.01 -18.69 -11.65
CA GLY A 91 -13.29 -18.52 -12.33
C GLY A 91 -14.14 -17.36 -11.79
N LEU A 92 -13.54 -16.43 -11.03
CA LEU A 92 -14.19 -15.22 -10.49
C LEU A 92 -14.35 -14.15 -11.57
N ARG A 93 -15.04 -14.52 -12.66
CA ARG A 93 -15.26 -13.65 -13.82
C ARG A 93 -16.07 -12.43 -13.39
N GLY A 94 -15.64 -11.25 -13.79
CA GLY A 94 -16.28 -9.99 -13.44
C GLY A 94 -15.80 -9.34 -12.14
N ARG A 95 -15.06 -10.05 -11.27
CA ARG A 95 -14.50 -9.46 -10.05
C ARG A 95 -13.31 -8.55 -10.38
N ARG A 96 -13.40 -7.28 -9.99
CA ARG A 96 -12.43 -6.23 -10.24
C ARG A 96 -11.77 -5.79 -8.93
N VAL A 97 -10.55 -5.30 -9.05
CA VAL A 97 -9.88 -4.58 -7.97
C VAL A 97 -9.50 -3.22 -8.51
N TYR A 98 -9.94 -2.19 -7.80
CA TYR A 98 -9.67 -0.80 -8.12
C TYR A 98 -8.50 -0.34 -7.24
N LEU A 99 -7.38 0.00 -7.88
CA LEU A 99 -6.11 0.39 -7.28
C LEU A 99 -5.72 1.78 -7.74
#